data_AF-A0A2R3N3S8-F1
#
_entry.id   AF-A0A2R3N3S8-F1
#
_cell.length_a   1.000
_cell.length_b   1.000
_cell.length_c   1.000
_cell.angle_alpha   90.00
_cell.angle_beta   90.00
_cell.angle_gamma   90.00
#
_symmetry.space_group_name_H-M   'P 1'
#
loop_
_entity.id
_entity.type
_entity.pdbx_description
1 polymer ?
#
loop_
_entity_poly.entity_id
_entity_poly.type
_entity_poly.pdbx_seq_one_letter_code
_entity_poly.pdbx_strand_id
1 'polypeptide(L)'
;MRVIVFFDLPVLTESNRREYRTFRKFLIKSGFMMVQESVYCKLAQNSSVADIVVDNIKKNKPPEGLVQVLRVTEKQYNKMDFIVGEIIYVQ
;
A
#
# COMPACT_ATOMS: atom_id res chain seq x y z
N MET A 1 13.74 3.16 -2.75
CA MET A 1 12.75 4.04 -2.09
C MET A 1 11.48 3.23 -1.96
N ARG A 2 10.67 3.47 -0.93
CA ARG A 2 9.40 2.77 -0.78
C ARG A 2 8.25 3.70 -1.09
N VAL A 3 7.31 3.18 -1.86
CA VAL A 3 5.98 3.76 -2.01
C VAL A 3 5.09 3.07 -0.98
N ILE A 4 4.61 3.81 0.00
CA ILE A 4 3.68 3.34 1.02
C ILE A 4 2.28 3.80 0.64
N VAL A 5 1.32 2.88 0.67
CA VAL A 5 -0.09 3.11 0.40
C VAL A 5 -0.84 2.90 1.70
N PHE A 6 -1.57 3.93 2.10
CA PHE A 6 -2.53 3.89 3.20
C PHE A 6 -3.92 3.92 2.58
N PHE A 7 -4.84 3.11 3.09
CA PHE A 7 -6.22 3.21 2.67
C PHE A 7 -7.18 3.03 3.83
N ASP A 8 -8.33 3.67 3.72
CA ASP A 8 -9.48 3.47 4.59
C ASP A 8 -10.71 3.37 3.69
N LEU A 9 -11.17 2.13 3.48
CA LEU A 9 -12.26 1.83 2.58
C LEU A 9 -13.47 1.39 3.38
N PRO A 10 -14.69 1.81 3.01
CA PRO A 10 -15.88 1.34 3.67
C PRO A 10 -15.99 -0.19 3.57
N VAL A 11 -16.66 -0.82 4.54
CA VAL A 11 -16.91 -2.28 4.58
C VAL A 11 -18.34 -2.63 5.00
N LEU A 12 -19.24 -1.65 5.01
CA LEU A 12 -20.61 -1.77 5.52
C LEU A 12 -21.49 -2.64 4.61
N THR A 13 -21.44 -2.41 3.30
CA THR A 13 -22.22 -3.16 2.31
C THR A 13 -21.41 -4.30 1.68
N GLU A 14 -22.09 -5.24 1.03
CA GLU A 14 -21.43 -6.28 0.26
C GLU A 14 -20.58 -5.71 -0.88
N SER A 15 -21.09 -4.67 -1.56
CA SER A 15 -20.35 -3.95 -2.59
C SER A 15 -19.06 -3.36 -2.03
N ASN A 16 -19.13 -2.69 -0.87
CA ASN A 16 -17.94 -2.13 -0.23
C ASN A 16 -16.90 -3.22 0.10
N ARG A 17 -17.33 -4.36 0.67
CA ARG A 17 -16.44 -5.50 0.96
C ARG A 17 -15.86 -6.13 -0.30
N ARG A 18 -16.58 -6.12 -1.43
CA ARG A 18 -16.07 -6.56 -2.72
C ARG A 18 -14.97 -5.61 -3.21
N GLU A 19 -15.21 -4.31 -3.19
CA GLU A 19 -14.23 -3.31 -3.62
C GLU A 19 -12.97 -3.31 -2.75
N TYR A 20 -13.11 -3.47 -1.43
CA TYR A 20 -11.96 -3.68 -0.53
C TYR A 20 -11.11 -4.87 -1.00
N ARG A 21 -11.74 -6.03 -1.23
CA ARG A 21 -11.04 -7.24 -1.67
C ARG A 21 -10.39 -7.06 -3.04
N THR A 22 -11.06 -6.37 -3.96
CA THR A 22 -10.53 -6.06 -5.30
C THR A 22 -9.27 -5.19 -5.20
N PHE A 23 -9.33 -4.08 -4.45
CA PHE A 23 -8.19 -3.18 -4.30
C PHE A 23 -7.02 -3.85 -3.60
N ARG A 24 -7.28 -4.60 -2.52
CA ARG A 24 -6.27 -5.40 -1.83
C ARG A 24 -5.61 -6.42 -2.76
N LYS A 25 -6.41 -7.13 -3.57
CA LYS A 25 -5.91 -8.12 -4.55
C LYS A 25 -5.06 -7.45 -5.63
N PHE A 26 -5.44 -6.25 -6.08
CA PHE A 26 -4.63 -5.44 -6.99
C PHE A 26 -3.26 -5.11 -6.39
N LEU A 27 -3.21 -4.64 -5.14
CA LEU A 27 -1.94 -4.31 -4.46
C LEU A 27 -1.01 -5.53 -4.39
N ILE A 28 -1.53 -6.67 -3.92
CA ILE A 28 -0.76 -7.92 -3.82
C ILE A 28 -0.25 -8.37 -5.19
N LYS A 29 -1.13 -8.42 -6.21
CA LYS A 29 -0.73 -8.77 -7.59
C LYS A 29 0.30 -7.81 -8.18
N SER A 30 0.27 -6.55 -7.75
CA SER A 30 1.23 -5.53 -8.16
C SER A 30 2.54 -5.59 -7.38
N GLY A 31 2.74 -6.59 -6.52
CA GLY A 31 3.98 -6.78 -5.75
C GLY A 31 4.11 -5.85 -4.55
N PHE A 32 3.00 -5.32 -4.03
CA PHE A 32 3.03 -4.66 -2.73
C PHE A 32 3.04 -5.70 -1.61
N MET A 33 3.85 -5.43 -0.58
CA MET A 33 3.89 -6.19 0.66
C MET A 33 3.02 -5.49 1.70
N MET A 34 2.23 -6.27 2.45
CA MET A 34 1.49 -5.74 3.58
C MET A 34 2.47 -5.38 4.70
N VAL A 35 2.34 -4.16 5.23
CA VAL A 35 3.10 -3.69 6.41
C VAL A 35 2.23 -3.83 7.65
N GLN A 36 0.98 -3.37 7.56
CA GLN A 36 -0.07 -3.50 8.57
C GLN A 36 -1.42 -3.66 7.87
N GLU A 37 -2.48 -3.88 8.63
CA GLU A 37 -3.82 -3.81 8.07
C GLU A 37 -4.03 -2.44 7.40
N SER A 38 -4.49 -2.48 6.15
CA SER A 38 -4.70 -1.31 5.30
C SER A 38 -3.47 -0.42 5.02
N VAL A 39 -2.26 -0.94 5.29
CA VAL A 39 -0.99 -0.28 4.94
C VAL A 39 -0.10 -1.22 4.15
N TYR A 40 0.28 -0.80 2.95
CA TYR A 40 1.07 -1.60 2.01
C TYR A 40 2.28 -0.84 1.52
N CYS A 41 3.39 -1.51 1.22
CA CYS A 41 4.56 -0.88 0.64
C CYS A 41 5.10 -1.64 -0.58
N LYS A 42 5.73 -0.91 -1.50
CA LYS A 42 6.46 -1.47 -2.64
C LYS A 42 7.80 -0.77 -2.82
N LEU A 43 8.84 -1.56 -3.10
CA LEU A 43 10.15 -1.05 -3.46
C LEU A 43 10.10 -0.44 -4.87
N ALA A 44 10.61 0.78 -5.00
CA ALA A 44 10.89 1.47 -6.26
C ALA A 44 12.37 1.83 -6.32
N GLN A 45 13.02 1.51 -7.45
CA GLN A 45 14.46 1.70 -7.62
C GLN A 45 14.85 3.19 -7.72
N ASN A 46 13.98 4.00 -8.30
CA ASN A 46 14.18 5.44 -8.50
C ASN A 46 12.83 6.17 -8.53
N SER A 47 12.86 7.50 -8.67
CA SER A 47 11.67 8.35 -8.68
C SER A 47 10.73 8.03 -9.85
N SER A 48 11.28 7.78 -11.05
CA SER A 48 10.48 7.46 -12.24
C SER A 48 9.69 6.16 -12.06
N VAL A 49 10.29 5.13 -11.46
CA VAL A 49 9.57 3.89 -11.10
C VAL A 49 8.49 4.18 -10.05
N ALA A 50 8.76 5.05 -9.07
CA ALA A 50 7.76 5.45 -8.08
C ALA A 50 6.59 6.21 -8.72
N ASP A 51 6.83 7.05 -9.73
CA ASP A 51 5.79 7.73 -10.50
C ASP A 51 4.87 6.73 -11.21
N ILE A 52 5.45 5.75 -11.91
CA ILE A 52 4.68 4.68 -12.58
C ILE A 52 3.84 3.89 -11.57
N VAL A 53 4.40 3.57 -10.40
CA VAL A 53 3.68 2.87 -9.33
C VAL A 53 2.48 3.71 -8.85
N VAL A 54 2.67 5.00 -8.61
CA VAL A 54 1.59 5.91 -8.18
C VAL A 54 0.50 6.03 -9.25
N ASP A 55 0.87 6.15 -10.52
CA ASP A 55 -0.11 6.26 -11.60
C ASP A 55 -0.90 4.97 -11.80
N ASN A 56 -0.28 3.81 -11.59
CA ASN A 56 -1.00 2.54 -11.57
C ASN A 56 -2.00 2.45 -10.40
N ILE A 57 -1.68 2.98 -9.22
CA ILE A 57 -2.64 3.07 -8.10
C ILE A 57 -3.80 3.98 -8.49
N LYS A 58 -3.54 5.17 -9.07
CA LYS A 58 -4.60 6.10 -9.49
C LYS A 58 -5.57 5.47 -10.50
N LYS A 59 -5.06 4.67 -11.44
CA LYS A 59 -5.86 3.95 -12.45
C LYS A 59 -6.71 2.81 -11.87
N ASN A 60 -6.29 2.24 -10.75
CA ASN A 60 -6.95 1.09 -10.10
C ASN A 60 -7.54 1.45 -8.74
N LYS A 61 -7.82 2.74 -8.50
CA LYS A 61 -8.38 3.20 -7.22
C LYS A 61 -9.80 2.63 -7.03
N PRO A 62 -10.21 2.35 -5.78
CA PRO A 62 -11.60 2.03 -5.49
C PRO A 62 -12.50 3.26 -5.74
N PRO A 63 -13.82 3.07 -5.93
CA PRO A 63 -14.75 4.15 -6.20
C PRO A 63 -15.02 5.05 -4.99
N GLU A 64 -14.84 4.53 -3.77
CA GLU A 64 -15.13 5.20 -2.50
C GLU A 64 -14.00 4.97 -1.49
N GLY A 65 -14.01 5.76 -0.40
CA GLY A 65 -13.01 5.71 0.66
C GLY A 65 -11.81 6.61 0.40
N LEU A 66 -10.80 6.48 1.26
CA LEU A 66 -9.55 7.23 1.24
C LEU A 66 -8.42 6.33 0.78
N VAL A 67 -7.62 6.80 -0.18
CA VAL A 67 -6.35 6.17 -0.57
C VAL A 67 -5.28 7.26 -0.64
N GLN A 68 -4.23 7.09 0.14
CA GLN A 68 -3.11 8.02 0.24
C GLN A 68 -1.80 7.31 -0.07
N VAL A 69 -0.86 8.06 -0.66
CA VAL A 69 0.45 7.52 -1.01
C VAL A 69 1.54 8.41 -0.44
N LEU A 70 2.50 7.81 0.26
CA LEU A 70 3.71 8.44 0.76
C LEU A 70 4.93 7.81 0.12
N ARG A 71 5.87 8.64 -0.34
CA ARG A 71 7.18 8.17 -0.81
C ARG A 71 8.21 8.42 0.27
N VAL A 72 8.96 7.38 0.63
CA VAL A 72 10.06 7.45 1.58
C VAL A 72 11.32 6.85 0.99
N THR A 73 12.48 7.37 1.36
CA THR A 73 13.76 6.73 1.00
C THR A 73 13.88 5.36 1.71
N GLU A 74 14.70 4.44 1.20
CA GLU A 74 14.97 3.18 1.94
C GLU A 74 15.56 3.47 3.32
N LYS A 75 16.41 4.50 3.43
CA LYS A 75 17.02 4.91 4.70
C LYS A 75 15.98 5.38 5.72
N GLN A 76 14.94 6.08 5.28
CA GLN A 76 13.82 6.47 6.15
C GLN A 76 12.97 5.25 6.52
N TYR A 77 12.64 4.38 5.57
CA TYR A 77 11.86 3.17 5.84
C TYR A 77 12.56 2.24 6.84
N ASN A 78 13.86 2.01 6.67
CA ASN A 78 14.65 1.15 7.57
C ASN A 78 14.88 1.76 8.95
N LYS A 79 14.63 3.06 9.12
CA LYS A 79 14.69 3.77 10.41
C LYS A 79 13.32 3.86 11.09
N MET A 80 12.31 3.15 10.60
CA MET A 80 11.00 3.11 11.22
C MET A 80 11.12 2.54 12.64
N ASP A 81 10.65 3.29 13.62
CA ASP A 81 10.60 2.83 15.00
C ASP A 81 9.41 1.88 15.19
N PHE A 82 9.69 0.70 15.74
CA PHE A 82 8.68 -0.26 16.14
C PHE A 82 8.42 -0.06 17.64
N ILE A 83 7.27 0.52 17.97
CA ILE A 83 6.88 0.77 19.36
C ILE A 83 6.48 -0.54 20.06
N VAL A 84 5.85 -1.46 19.33
CA VAL A 84 5.46 -2.81 19.80
C VAL A 84 5.53 -3.80 18.62
N GLY A 85 5.92 -5.05 18.90
CA GLY A 85 6.03 -6.11 17.92
C GLY A 85 7.31 -6.04 17.08
N GLU A 86 7.49 -7.02 16.19
CA GLU A 86 8.66 -7.13 15.32
C GLU A 86 8.23 -7.41 13.88
N ILE A 87 9.12 -7.13 12.91
CA ILE A 87 8.90 -7.52 11.52
C ILE A 87 8.85 -9.04 11.45
N ILE A 88 7.67 -9.58 11.12
CA ILE A 88 7.55 -10.97 10.69
C ILE A 88 7.93 -11.00 9.21
N TYR A 89 9.16 -11.40 8.91
CA TYR A 89 9.52 -11.78 7.55
C TYR A 89 8.77 -13.07 7.21
N VAL A 90 7.60 -12.95 6.61
CA VAL A 90 6.96 -14.09 5.94
C VAL A 90 7.79 -14.32 4.67
N GLN A 91 8.65 -15.35 4.71
CA GLN A 91 9.33 -15.89 3.53
C GLN A 91 8.31 -16.47 2.54
#